data_AF-E2B1D5-F1
#
_entry.id   AF-E2B1D5-F1
#
_cell.length_a   1.000
_cell.length_b   1.000
_cell.length_c   1.000
_cell.angle_alpha   90.00
_cell.angle_beta   90.00
_cell.angle_gamma   90.00
#
_symmetry.space_group_name_H-M   'P 1'
#
loop_
_entity.id
_entity.type
_entity.pdbx_description
1 polymer ?
#
loop_
_entity_poly.entity_id
_entity_poly.type
_entity_poly.pdbx_seq_one_letter_code
_entity_poly.pdbx_strand_id
1 'polypeptide(L)'
;SVKVNTWFDHVHLSLSTACKFIAHFLWIPIPRWGYISDDLDLSSETIVNWSSYCRELCVYWAEKYSQKLGGPGTVVEIDEAKFGKRKYNCGRLINGKWIFGGYERG
;
A
#
# COMPACT_ATOMS: atom_id res chain seq x y z
N SER A 1 -4.87 -15.90 23.49
CA SER A 1 -3.70 -15.23 22.86
C SER A 1 -4.22 -14.03 22.09
N VAL A 2 -3.53 -12.88 22.13
CA VAL A 2 -3.93 -11.63 21.43
C VAL A 2 -4.08 -11.83 19.91
N LYS A 3 -3.51 -12.91 19.36
CA LYS A 3 -3.58 -13.24 17.94
C LYS A 3 -4.91 -13.88 17.51
N VAL A 4 -5.59 -14.60 18.40
CA VAL A 4 -6.74 -15.45 18.03
C VAL A 4 -7.93 -14.62 17.52
N ASN A 5 -8.47 -14.97 16.36
CA ASN A 5 -9.55 -14.25 15.66
C ASN A 5 -9.22 -12.77 15.35
N THR A 6 -7.93 -12.45 15.23
CA THR A 6 -7.49 -11.12 14.80
C THR A 6 -6.75 -11.22 13.48
N TRP A 7 -6.45 -10.08 12.88
CA TRP A 7 -5.54 -9.99 11.74
C TRP A 7 -4.19 -10.68 12.05
N PHE A 8 -3.72 -10.75 13.31
CA PHE A 8 -2.47 -11.42 13.66
C PHE A 8 -2.56 -12.95 13.84
N ASP A 9 -3.70 -13.59 13.54
CA ASP A 9 -3.94 -15.01 13.89
C ASP A 9 -2.95 -15.97 13.22
N HIS A 10 -2.63 -15.72 11.94
CA HIS A 10 -1.69 -16.55 11.16
C HIS A 10 -0.27 -15.97 11.09
N VAL A 11 0.01 -14.94 11.89
CA VAL A 11 1.30 -14.27 11.89
C VAL A 11 2.32 -15.07 12.71
N HIS A 12 3.34 -15.57 12.03
CA HIS A 12 4.49 -16.25 12.64
C HIS A 12 5.48 -15.29 13.31
N LEU A 13 5.51 -14.01 12.92
CA LEU A 13 6.33 -13.00 13.58
C LEU A 13 5.88 -12.76 15.02
N SER A 14 6.82 -12.33 15.86
CA SER A 14 6.48 -11.79 17.17
C SER A 14 5.60 -10.54 17.01
N LEU A 15 4.69 -10.29 17.95
CA LEU A 15 3.82 -9.11 17.88
C LEU A 15 4.65 -7.81 17.92
N SER A 16 5.75 -7.80 18.66
CA SER A 16 6.70 -6.68 18.71
C SER A 16 7.30 -6.38 17.33
N THR A 17 7.81 -7.42 16.65
CA THR A 17 8.36 -7.29 15.29
C THR A 17 7.31 -6.84 14.30
N ALA A 18 6.09 -7.40 14.39
CA ALA A 18 4.97 -7.00 13.54
C ALA A 18 4.61 -5.51 13.71
N CYS A 19 4.51 -5.03 14.95
CA CYS A 19 4.22 -3.62 15.24
C CYS A 19 5.33 -2.69 14.73
N LYS A 20 6.60 -3.06 14.93
CA LYS A 20 7.73 -2.28 14.39
C LYS A 20 7.72 -2.25 12.86
N PHE A 21 7.42 -3.38 12.22
CA PHE A 21 7.30 -3.43 10.76
C PHE A 21 6.21 -2.47 10.26
N ILE A 22 5.03 -2.48 10.88
CA ILE A 22 3.92 -1.58 10.51
C ILE A 22 4.33 -0.12 10.73
N ALA A 23 5.00 0.20 11.84
CA ALA A 23 5.51 1.54 12.08
C ALA A 23 6.51 1.96 10.97
N HIS A 24 7.48 1.13 10.63
CA HIS A 24 8.40 1.43 9.54
C HIS A 24 7.70 1.58 8.18
N PHE A 25 6.68 0.75 7.93
CA PHE A 25 5.86 0.81 6.73
C PHE A 25 5.03 2.10 6.62
N LEU A 26 4.67 2.73 7.73
CA LEU A 26 3.90 3.98 7.70
C LEU A 26 4.79 5.23 7.71
N TRP A 27 5.93 5.19 8.40
CA TRP A 27 6.69 6.40 8.72
C TRP A 27 7.95 6.61 7.85
N ILE A 28 8.51 5.55 7.25
CA ILE A 28 9.78 5.66 6.52
C ILE A 28 9.55 5.87 5.03
N PRO A 29 10.09 6.92 4.39
CA PRO A 29 9.94 7.14 2.95
C PRO A 29 10.60 6.02 2.12
N ILE A 30 10.13 5.84 0.89
CA ILE A 30 10.70 4.87 -0.06
C ILE A 30 12.04 5.44 -0.59
N PRO A 31 13.11 4.63 -0.76
CA PRO A 31 13.20 3.19 -0.54
C PRO A 31 13.45 2.80 0.93
N ARG A 32 12.60 1.90 1.46
CA ARG A 32 12.60 1.50 2.88
C ARG A 32 13.02 0.04 3.15
N TRP A 33 13.16 -0.77 2.10
CA TRP A 33 13.35 -2.23 2.26
C TRP A 33 14.67 -2.60 2.93
N GLY A 34 15.78 -1.98 2.52
CA GLY A 34 17.10 -2.25 3.12
C GLY A 34 17.10 -1.93 4.61
N TYR A 35 16.63 -0.74 4.97
CA TYR A 35 16.52 -0.31 6.37
C TYR A 35 15.68 -1.29 7.21
N ILE A 36 14.50 -1.68 6.74
CA ILE A 36 13.62 -2.61 7.48
C ILE A 36 14.26 -4.00 7.59
N SER A 37 14.96 -4.45 6.55
CA SER A 37 15.69 -5.71 6.55
C SER A 37 16.75 -5.73 7.65
N ASP A 38 17.55 -4.67 7.72
CA ASP A 38 18.68 -4.57 8.63
C ASP A 38 18.22 -4.32 10.09
N ASP A 39 17.21 -3.48 10.30
CA ASP A 39 16.71 -3.13 11.64
C ASP A 39 15.93 -4.27 12.31
N LEU A 40 15.16 -5.03 11.53
CA LEU A 40 14.31 -6.11 12.06
C LEU A 40 14.87 -7.51 11.84
N ASP A 41 16.05 -7.63 11.21
CA ASP A 41 16.69 -8.90 10.83
C ASP A 41 15.72 -9.82 10.07
N LEU A 42 15.08 -9.27 9.04
CA LEU A 42 14.07 -9.98 8.25
C LEU A 42 14.60 -10.35 6.88
N SER A 43 14.22 -11.54 6.40
CA SER A 43 14.51 -11.93 5.02
C SER A 43 13.74 -11.07 4.02
N SER A 44 14.30 -10.89 2.81
CA SER A 44 13.63 -10.16 1.74
C SER A 44 12.26 -10.74 1.40
N GLU A 45 12.11 -12.07 1.45
CA GLU A 45 10.82 -12.75 1.27
C GLU A 45 9.81 -12.31 2.33
N THR A 46 10.23 -12.25 3.60
CA THR A 46 9.37 -11.81 4.70
C THR A 46 8.96 -10.36 4.53
N ILE A 47 9.88 -9.47 4.14
CA ILE A 47 9.57 -8.05 3.89
C ILE A 47 8.56 -7.89 2.76
N VAL A 48 8.70 -8.65 1.67
CA VAL A 48 7.77 -8.61 0.53
C VAL A 48 6.38 -9.07 0.99
N ASN A 49 6.31 -10.21 1.68
CA ASN A 49 5.04 -10.76 2.19
C ASN A 49 4.35 -9.78 3.15
N TRP A 50 5.09 -9.22 4.13
CA TRP A 50 4.55 -8.26 5.09
C TRP A 50 4.17 -6.92 4.45
N SER A 51 4.89 -6.49 3.41
CA SER A 51 4.52 -5.30 2.64
C SER A 51 3.21 -5.50 1.88
N SER A 52 2.96 -6.71 1.34
CA SER A 52 1.67 -7.05 0.74
C SER A 52 0.55 -7.05 1.78
N TYR A 53 0.83 -7.62 2.95
CA TYR A 53 -0.12 -7.67 4.05
C TYR A 53 -0.53 -6.28 4.56
N CYS A 54 0.44 -5.36 4.71
CA CYS A 54 0.15 -3.97 5.06
C CYS A 54 -0.67 -3.26 3.97
N ARG A 55 -0.42 -3.55 2.68
CA ARG A 55 -1.19 -2.97 1.57
C ARG A 55 -2.64 -3.44 1.56
N GLU A 56 -2.90 -4.71 1.87
CA GLU A 56 -4.27 -5.23 2.01
C GLU A 56 -5.05 -4.48 3.10
N LEU A 57 -4.41 -4.18 4.24
CA LEU A 57 -5.01 -3.33 5.26
C LEU A 57 -5.31 -1.91 4.77
N CYS A 58 -4.38 -1.30 4.02
CA CYS A 58 -4.61 0.02 3.45
C CYS A 58 -5.82 0.02 2.51
N VAL A 59 -5.98 -1.03 1.68
CA VAL A 59 -7.13 -1.19 0.80
C VAL A 59 -8.42 -1.34 1.62
N TYR A 60 -8.44 -2.24 2.59
CA TYR A 60 -9.60 -2.41 3.48
C TYR A 60 -10.01 -1.10 4.17
N TRP A 61 -9.02 -0.37 4.69
CA TRP A 61 -9.26 0.93 5.33
C TRP A 61 -9.82 1.94 4.33
N ALA A 62 -9.22 2.04 3.13
CA ALA A 62 -9.71 2.94 2.09
C ALA A 62 -11.15 2.59 1.67
N GLU A 63 -11.47 1.31 1.46
CA GLU A 63 -12.84 0.90 1.10
C GLU A 63 -13.87 1.23 2.19
N LYS A 64 -13.48 1.07 3.46
CA LYS A 64 -14.38 1.29 4.59
C LYS A 64 -14.61 2.77 4.91
N TYR A 65 -13.58 3.60 4.76
CA TYR A 65 -13.59 4.98 5.23
C TYR A 65 -13.54 6.03 4.11
N SER A 66 -13.39 5.61 2.85
CA SER A 66 -13.46 6.54 1.71
C SER A 66 -14.85 7.17 1.63
N GLN A 67 -14.87 8.47 1.36
CA GLN A 67 -16.08 9.25 1.16
C GLN A 67 -16.22 9.61 -0.32
N LYS A 68 -17.46 9.84 -0.75
CA LYS A 68 -17.72 10.32 -2.09
C LYS A 68 -17.16 11.75 -2.23
N LEU A 69 -16.33 11.96 -3.24
CA LEU A 69 -15.86 13.29 -3.62
C LEU A 69 -16.93 14.03 -4.42
N GLY A 70 -17.03 15.34 -4.18
CA GLY A 70 -17.86 16.26 -4.93
C GLY A 70 -19.31 16.37 -4.44
N GLY A 71 -20.05 17.26 -5.10
CA GLY A 71 -21.43 17.59 -4.78
C GLY A 71 -21.90 18.80 -5.60
N PRO A 72 -23.16 19.24 -5.46
CA PRO A 72 -23.63 20.45 -6.13
C PRO A 72 -22.76 21.66 -5.76
N GLY A 73 -22.16 22.29 -6.76
CA GLY A 73 -21.31 23.47 -6.57
C GLY A 73 -19.84 23.19 -6.27
N THR A 74 -19.41 21.92 -6.14
CA THR A 74 -17.99 21.61 -5.93
C THR A 74 -17.26 21.23 -7.21
N VAL A 75 -15.99 21.63 -7.29
CA VAL A 75 -15.07 21.24 -8.37
C VAL A 75 -14.19 20.09 -7.88
N VAL A 76 -14.27 18.95 -8.55
CA VAL A 76 -13.37 17.81 -8.34
C VAL A 76 -12.36 17.77 -9.48
N GLU A 77 -11.08 17.83 -9.13
CA GLU A 77 -9.99 17.59 -10.05
C GLU A 77 -9.76 16.10 -10.20
N ILE A 78 -9.65 15.64 -11.44
CA ILE A 78 -9.37 14.25 -11.77
C ILE A 78 -7.99 14.20 -12.40
N ASP A 79 -7.13 13.33 -11.87
CA ASP A 79 -5.83 13.01 -12.47
C ASP A 79 -5.83 11.57 -12.99
N GLU A 80 -5.19 11.34 -14.13
CA GLU A 80 -5.19 10.05 -14.82
C GLU A 80 -3.78 9.49 -14.97
N ALA A 81 -3.55 8.30 -14.42
CA ALA A 81 -2.31 7.57 -14.58
C ALA A 81 -2.57 6.26 -15.33
N LYS A 82 -1.85 6.04 -16.44
CA LYS A 82 -1.92 4.78 -17.21
C LYS A 82 -0.72 3.90 -16.91
N PHE A 83 -0.95 2.78 -16.24
CA PHE A 83 0.07 1.78 -15.93
C PHE A 83 0.06 0.64 -16.95
N GLY A 84 1.17 0.44 -17.65
CA GLY A 84 1.36 -0.66 -18.59
C GLY A 84 2.82 -1.04 -18.71
N LYS A 85 3.11 -2.33 -18.95
CA LYS A 85 4.47 -2.78 -19.26
C LYS A 85 4.75 -2.52 -20.74
N ARG A 86 5.89 -1.88 -21.04
CA ARG A 86 6.39 -1.77 -22.41
C ARG A 86 6.87 -3.15 -22.89
N LYS A 87 6.66 -3.46 -24.17
CA LYS A 87 7.25 -4.66 -24.78
C LYS A 87 8.78 -4.49 -24.78
N TYR A 88 9.50 -5.33 -24.05
CA TYR A 88 10.96 -5.24 -23.86
C TYR A 88 11.47 -3.90 -23.27
N ASN A 89 10.67 -3.19 -22.48
CA ASN A 89 10.97 -1.82 -22.00
C ASN A 89 11.19 -0.77 -23.12
N CYS A 90 10.93 -1.14 -24.38
CA CYS A 90 11.18 -0.34 -25.58
C CYS A 90 9.88 -0.11 -26.37
N GLY A 91 9.81 1.02 -27.08
CA GLY A 91 8.67 1.33 -27.98
C GLY A 91 7.43 1.95 -27.31
N ARG A 92 6.34 2.04 -28.09
CA ARG A 92 5.09 2.73 -27.74
C ARG A 92 4.37 2.03 -26.58
N LEU A 93 3.84 2.81 -25.64
CA LEU A 93 3.02 2.30 -24.53
C LEU A 93 1.68 1.78 -25.09
N ILE A 94 1.52 0.47 -25.23
CA ILE A 94 0.31 -0.15 -25.79
C ILE A 94 -0.17 -1.24 -24.81
N ASN A 95 -1.43 -1.10 -24.37
CA ASN A 95 -2.13 -1.81 -23.30
C ASN A 95 -1.60 -1.56 -21.86
N GLY A 96 -2.48 -0.97 -21.05
CA GLY A 96 -2.26 -0.66 -19.64
C GLY A 96 -3.58 -0.39 -18.95
N LYS A 97 -3.60 -0.54 -17.63
CA LYS A 97 -4.75 -0.19 -16.78
C LYS A 97 -4.71 1.31 -16.49
N TRP A 98 -5.88 1.93 -16.56
CA TRP A 98 -6.06 3.31 -16.12
C TRP A 98 -6.35 3.33 -14.62
N ILE A 99 -5.73 4.27 -13.92
CA ILE A 99 -5.99 4.61 -12.53
C ILE A 99 -6.36 6.08 -12.52
N PHE A 100 -7.49 6.40 -11.91
CA PHE A 100 -8.00 7.76 -11.79
C PHE A 100 -7.93 8.17 -10.32
N GLY A 101 -7.23 9.27 -10.04
CA GLY A 101 -7.24 9.94 -8.74
C GLY A 101 -8.21 11.11 -8.77
N GLY A 102 -8.83 11.42 -7.63
CA GLY A 102 -9.71 12.57 -7.48
C GLY A 102 -9.30 13.43 -6.28
N TYR A 103 -9.38 14.75 -6.43
CA TYR A 103 -9.19 15.72 -5.35
C TYR A 103 -10.29 16.77 -5.40
N GLU A 104 -11.01 16.96 -4.31
CA GLU A 104 -12.05 17.99 -4.19
C GLU A 104 -11.43 19.31 -3.77
N ARG A 105 -11.61 20.37 -4.56
CA ARG A 105 -11.25 21.73 -4.15
C ARG A 105 -12.38 22.26 -3.26
N GLY A 106 -12.07 22.40 -1.97
CA GLY A 106 -12.94 23.11 -1.01
C GLY A 106 -13.07 24.59 -1.33
#